data_AF-X1LQJ2-F1
#
_entry.id   AF-X1LQJ2-F1
#
_cell.length_a   1.000
_cell.length_b   1.000
_cell.length_c   1.000
_cell.angle_alpha   90.00
_cell.angle_beta   90.00
_cell.angle_gamma   90.00
#
_symmetry.space_group_name_H-M   'P 1'
#
loop_
_entity.id
_entity.type
_entity.pdbx_description
1 polymer ?
#
loop_
_entity_poly.entity_id
_entity_poly.type
_entity_poly.pdbx_seq_one_letter_code
_entity_poly.pdbx_strand_id
1 'polypeptide(L)'
;FEVARGLARATYKLRDDLTAARSRFVSGTEYPQDYDDKEKDPEAAAKAWAHVFTKRWAPVSKALIEFETQSLEAEALWGTGITTEVDRFRRCAHTVFVSYESILDDKRAGGDHFKHDANFGKLTRSQAFGSLDDKDNQLSVEILNSVSALEEKLKPHLARKR
;
A
#
# COMPACT_ATOMS: atom_id res chain seq x y z
N PHE A 1 25.67 -0.76 -9.16
CA PHE A 1 24.85 -0.09 -10.19
C PHE A 1 23.59 -0.87 -10.51
N GLU A 2 23.65 -2.09 -11.07
CA GLU A 2 22.43 -2.82 -11.47
C GLU A 2 21.43 -3.07 -10.34
N VAL A 3 21.89 -3.64 -9.22
CA VAL A 3 21.03 -3.85 -8.04
C VAL A 3 20.45 -2.54 -7.49
N ALA A 4 21.22 -1.46 -7.53
CA ALA A 4 20.74 -0.15 -7.06
C ALA A 4 19.65 0.41 -7.98
N ARG A 5 19.82 0.24 -9.29
CA ARG A 5 18.83 0.60 -10.30
C ARG A 5 17.58 -0.27 -10.19
N GLY A 6 17.75 -1.56 -9.97
CA GLY A 6 16.67 -2.53 -9.74
C GLY A 6 15.83 -2.14 -8.54
N LEU A 7 16.47 -1.95 -7.39
CA LEU A 7 15.77 -1.54 -6.17
C LEU A 7 15.11 -0.16 -6.31
N ALA A 8 15.76 0.82 -6.91
CA ALA A 8 15.14 2.14 -7.15
C ALA A 8 13.87 2.03 -8.00
N ARG A 9 13.90 1.26 -9.09
CA ARG A 9 12.72 1.04 -9.94
C ARG A 9 11.61 0.30 -9.21
N ALA A 10 11.95 -0.72 -8.44
CA ALA A 10 10.98 -1.47 -7.65
C ALA A 10 10.32 -0.59 -6.57
N THR A 11 11.10 0.27 -5.90
CA THR A 11 10.61 1.27 -4.94
C THR A 11 9.57 2.19 -5.57
N TYR A 12 9.88 2.79 -6.72
CA TYR A 12 8.92 3.65 -7.42
C TYR A 12 7.68 2.91 -7.89
N LYS A 13 7.85 1.70 -8.42
CA LYS A 13 6.71 0.89 -8.86
C LYS A 13 5.77 0.56 -7.71
N LEU A 14 6.32 0.17 -6.56
CA LEU A 14 5.53 -0.11 -5.36
C LEU A 14 4.82 1.15 -4.84
N ARG A 15 5.50 2.30 -4.83
CA ARG A 15 4.90 3.59 -4.47
C ARG A 15 3.70 3.91 -5.37
N ASP A 16 3.87 3.78 -6.67
CA ASP A 16 2.84 4.15 -7.65
C ASP A 16 1.64 3.20 -7.56
N ASP A 17 1.88 1.90 -7.39
CA ASP A 17 0.81 0.91 -7.22
C ASP A 17 0.07 1.08 -5.89
N LEU A 18 0.79 1.37 -4.79
CA LEU A 18 0.15 1.71 -3.51
C LEU A 18 -0.72 2.95 -3.65
N THR A 19 -0.27 3.94 -4.39
CA THR A 19 -1.03 5.18 -4.64
C THR A 19 -2.30 4.89 -5.44
N ALA A 20 -2.20 4.09 -6.49
CA ALA A 20 -3.34 3.69 -7.30
C ALA A 20 -4.35 2.86 -6.48
N ALA A 21 -3.88 1.89 -5.69
CA ALA A 21 -4.73 1.07 -4.83
C ALA A 21 -5.50 1.93 -3.81
N ARG A 22 -4.83 2.93 -3.22
CA ARG A 22 -5.40 3.86 -2.23
C ARG A 22 -6.27 4.96 -2.83
N SER A 23 -6.59 4.92 -4.14
CA SER A 23 -7.47 5.91 -4.76
C SER A 23 -8.81 6.02 -4.01
N ARG A 24 -9.21 7.25 -3.68
CA ARG A 24 -10.52 7.53 -3.05
C ARG A 24 -11.69 7.25 -3.98
N PHE A 25 -11.48 7.38 -5.28
CA PHE A 25 -12.51 7.10 -6.28
C PHE A 25 -12.55 5.60 -6.53
N VAL A 26 -13.72 4.99 -6.33
CA VAL A 26 -14.01 3.59 -6.68
C VAL A 26 -15.02 3.59 -7.81
N SER A 27 -14.60 3.12 -8.98
CA SER A 27 -15.48 3.00 -10.14
C SER A 27 -16.48 1.87 -9.94
N GLY A 28 -17.71 2.02 -10.47
CA GLY A 28 -18.70 0.94 -10.53
C GLY A 28 -18.15 -0.33 -11.21
N THR A 29 -17.24 -0.17 -12.18
CA THR A 29 -16.57 -1.27 -12.88
C THR A 29 -15.52 -2.02 -12.05
N GLU A 30 -15.24 -1.56 -10.83
CA GLU A 30 -14.38 -2.27 -9.89
C GLU A 30 -15.16 -3.25 -9.01
N TYR A 31 -16.49 -3.16 -8.98
CA TYR A 31 -17.34 -4.11 -8.27
C TYR A 31 -17.65 -5.34 -9.13
N PRO A 32 -18.12 -6.44 -8.51
CA PRO A 32 -18.71 -7.56 -9.24
C PRO A 32 -19.85 -7.10 -10.16
N GLN A 33 -20.01 -7.74 -11.31
CA GLN A 33 -20.99 -7.34 -12.32
C GLN A 33 -22.45 -7.46 -11.83
N ASP A 34 -22.69 -8.37 -10.89
CA ASP A 34 -23.98 -8.70 -10.28
C ASP A 34 -24.22 -7.96 -8.95
N TYR A 35 -23.32 -7.06 -8.53
CA TYR A 35 -23.47 -6.32 -7.30
C TYR A 35 -24.57 -5.24 -7.42
N ASP A 36 -25.58 -5.32 -6.55
CA ASP A 36 -26.62 -4.30 -6.37
C ASP A 36 -26.30 -3.44 -5.14
N ASP A 37 -26.04 -2.15 -5.36
CA ASP A 37 -25.72 -1.20 -4.28
C ASP A 37 -26.91 -0.87 -3.37
N LYS A 38 -28.13 -1.27 -3.76
CA LYS A 38 -29.36 -1.12 -2.97
C LYS A 38 -29.59 -2.27 -2.00
N GLU A 39 -28.88 -3.38 -2.17
CA GLU A 39 -28.96 -4.52 -1.26
C GLU A 39 -28.38 -4.12 0.11
N LYS A 40 -29.18 -4.34 1.17
CA LYS A 40 -28.81 -3.96 2.55
C LYS A 40 -28.14 -5.09 3.33
N ASP A 41 -27.75 -6.17 2.67
CA ASP A 41 -27.05 -7.29 3.30
C ASP A 41 -25.58 -6.92 3.58
N PRO A 42 -25.13 -6.89 4.84
CA PRO A 42 -23.74 -6.63 5.20
C PRO A 42 -22.75 -7.62 4.55
N GLU A 43 -23.15 -8.88 4.37
CA GLU A 43 -22.29 -9.91 3.79
C GLU A 43 -22.11 -9.70 2.27
N ALA A 44 -23.19 -9.40 1.54
CA ALA A 44 -23.11 -8.99 0.14
C ALA A 44 -22.21 -7.76 -0.04
N ALA A 45 -22.37 -6.74 0.80
CA ALA A 45 -21.52 -5.55 0.78
C ALA A 45 -20.05 -5.88 1.07
N ALA A 46 -19.76 -6.74 2.06
CA ALA A 46 -18.40 -7.16 2.39
C ALA A 46 -17.75 -7.91 1.22
N LYS A 47 -18.48 -8.82 0.56
CA LYS A 47 -17.98 -9.55 -0.63
C LYS A 47 -17.65 -8.61 -1.79
N ALA A 48 -18.52 -7.63 -2.05
CA ALA A 48 -18.31 -6.65 -3.10
C ALA A 48 -17.04 -5.81 -2.86
N TRP A 49 -16.84 -5.35 -1.62
CA TRP A 49 -15.61 -4.65 -1.23
C TRP A 49 -14.38 -5.54 -1.24
N ALA A 50 -14.50 -6.82 -0.87
CA ALA A 50 -13.40 -7.77 -0.96
C ALA A 50 -12.94 -7.95 -2.41
N HIS A 51 -13.87 -7.99 -3.36
CA HIS A 51 -13.55 -8.02 -4.79
C HIS A 51 -12.78 -6.75 -5.22
N VAL A 52 -13.26 -5.57 -4.84
CA VAL A 52 -12.60 -4.28 -5.12
C VAL A 52 -11.16 -4.28 -4.58
N PHE A 53 -10.99 -4.59 -3.29
CA PHE A 53 -9.66 -4.59 -2.65
C PHE A 53 -8.73 -5.63 -3.23
N THR A 54 -9.23 -6.83 -3.56
CA THR A 54 -8.43 -7.86 -4.25
C THR A 54 -7.91 -7.35 -5.58
N LYS A 55 -8.79 -6.74 -6.40
CA LYS A 55 -8.43 -6.19 -7.72
C LYS A 55 -7.39 -5.08 -7.60
N ARG A 56 -7.54 -4.19 -6.62
CA ARG A 56 -6.61 -3.07 -6.35
C ARG A 56 -5.28 -3.51 -5.78
N TRP A 57 -5.28 -4.54 -4.94
CA TRP A 57 -4.08 -5.05 -4.29
C TRP A 57 -3.23 -5.93 -5.21
N ALA A 58 -3.82 -6.57 -6.21
CA ALA A 58 -3.11 -7.43 -7.17
C ALA A 58 -1.82 -6.81 -7.76
N PRO A 59 -1.83 -5.57 -8.31
CA PRO A 59 -0.59 -4.92 -8.77
C PRO A 59 0.41 -4.66 -7.63
N VAL A 60 -0.08 -4.25 -6.45
CA VAL A 60 0.76 -4.00 -5.26
C VAL A 60 1.49 -5.26 -4.83
N SER A 61 0.80 -6.40 -4.74
CA SER A 61 1.42 -7.70 -4.40
C SER A 61 2.57 -8.02 -5.35
N LYS A 62 2.39 -7.82 -6.65
CA LYS A 62 3.44 -8.05 -7.64
C LYS A 62 4.61 -7.11 -7.46
N ALA A 63 4.36 -5.81 -7.24
CA ALA A 63 5.41 -4.83 -7.02
C ALA A 63 6.16 -5.07 -5.69
N LEU A 64 5.46 -5.55 -4.67
CA LEU A 64 6.04 -5.87 -3.36
C LEU A 64 7.01 -7.06 -3.47
N ILE A 65 6.63 -8.13 -4.18
CA ILE A 65 7.52 -9.28 -4.42
C ILE A 65 8.80 -8.85 -5.15
N GLU A 66 8.67 -8.02 -6.19
CA GLU A 66 9.83 -7.48 -6.91
C GLU A 66 10.70 -6.62 -5.98
N PHE A 67 10.08 -5.73 -5.20
CA PHE A 67 10.78 -4.89 -4.24
C PHE A 67 11.54 -5.70 -3.20
N GLU A 68 10.93 -6.77 -2.66
CA GLU A 68 11.58 -7.66 -1.70
C GLU A 68 12.74 -8.43 -2.34
N THR A 69 12.57 -8.91 -3.56
CA THR A 69 13.64 -9.59 -4.31
C THR A 69 14.86 -8.67 -4.48
N GLN A 70 14.64 -7.44 -4.97
CA GLN A 70 15.70 -6.44 -5.13
C GLN A 70 16.32 -6.02 -3.79
N SER A 71 15.52 -5.98 -2.72
CA SER A 71 16.00 -5.64 -1.38
C SER A 71 16.94 -6.69 -0.81
N LEU A 72 16.65 -7.97 -1.03
CA LEU A 72 17.51 -9.09 -0.62
C LEU A 72 18.86 -9.06 -1.36
N GLU A 73 18.84 -8.76 -2.67
CA GLU A 73 20.08 -8.58 -3.44
C GLU A 73 20.90 -7.39 -2.92
N ALA A 74 20.24 -6.27 -2.61
CA ALA A 74 20.89 -5.10 -2.05
C ALA A 74 21.52 -5.38 -0.68
N GLU A 75 20.82 -6.10 0.20
CA GLU A 75 21.33 -6.54 1.49
C GLU A 75 22.54 -7.48 1.33
N ALA A 76 22.49 -8.43 0.40
CA ALA A 76 23.60 -9.33 0.14
C ALA A 76 24.87 -8.59 -0.32
N LEU A 77 24.73 -7.47 -1.04
CA LEU A 77 25.86 -6.69 -1.56
C LEU A 77 26.39 -5.63 -0.60
N TRP A 78 25.51 -4.97 0.17
CA TRP A 78 25.86 -3.79 0.98
C TRP A 78 25.60 -3.97 2.47
N GLY A 79 25.16 -5.16 2.88
CA GLY A 79 24.81 -5.49 4.25
C GLY A 79 23.50 -4.83 4.70
N THR A 80 23.28 -4.85 6.01
CA THR A 80 22.03 -4.40 6.65
C THR A 80 21.83 -2.89 6.66
N GLY A 81 22.75 -2.10 6.08
CA GLY A 81 22.67 -0.63 6.08
C GLY A 81 21.45 -0.06 5.33
N ILE A 82 20.78 -0.88 4.51
CA ILE A 82 19.59 -0.54 3.73
C ILE A 82 18.29 -1.15 4.30
N THR A 83 18.39 -2.18 5.15
CA THR A 83 17.22 -2.97 5.59
C THR A 83 16.24 -2.16 6.42
N THR A 84 16.72 -1.22 7.25
CA THR A 84 15.86 -0.32 8.03
C THR A 84 14.87 0.44 7.15
N GLU A 85 15.33 0.99 6.01
CA GLU A 85 14.48 1.77 5.11
C GLU A 85 13.57 0.86 4.26
N VAL A 86 14.07 -0.31 3.88
CA VAL A 86 13.27 -1.36 3.22
C VAL A 86 12.10 -1.78 4.11
N ASP A 87 12.39 -2.09 5.37
CA ASP A 87 11.38 -2.52 6.35
C ASP A 87 10.36 -1.42 6.63
N ARG A 88 10.82 -0.17 6.67
CA ARG A 88 9.95 1.00 6.84
C ARG A 88 8.97 1.11 5.67
N PHE A 89 9.44 0.96 4.44
CA PHE A 89 8.56 1.01 3.28
C PHE A 89 7.62 -0.22 3.21
N ARG A 90 8.12 -1.41 3.56
CA ARG A 90 7.29 -2.64 3.67
C ARG A 90 6.15 -2.45 4.68
N ARG A 91 6.42 -1.86 5.84
CA ARG A 91 5.40 -1.56 6.86
C ARG A 91 4.31 -0.62 6.32
N CYS A 92 4.66 0.32 5.44
CA CYS A 92 3.65 1.18 4.80
C CYS A 92 2.68 0.35 3.95
N ALA A 93 3.20 -0.54 3.10
CA ALA A 93 2.38 -1.44 2.30
C ALA A 93 1.49 -2.32 3.19
N HIS A 94 2.07 -2.94 4.22
CA HIS A 94 1.33 -3.77 5.17
C HIS A 94 0.22 -3.00 5.89
N THR A 95 0.46 -1.74 6.26
CA THR A 95 -0.57 -0.88 6.88
C THR A 95 -1.78 -0.69 5.96
N VAL A 96 -1.57 -0.51 4.66
CA VAL A 96 -2.67 -0.42 3.68
C VAL A 96 -3.46 -1.72 3.62
N PHE A 97 -2.76 -2.86 3.54
CA PHE A 97 -3.41 -4.17 3.48
C PHE A 97 -4.28 -4.44 4.70
N VAL A 98 -3.73 -4.26 5.91
CA VAL A 98 -4.46 -4.43 7.18
C VAL A 98 -5.63 -3.45 7.28
N SER A 99 -5.50 -2.26 6.69
CA SER A 99 -6.61 -1.30 6.66
C SER A 99 -7.76 -1.76 5.76
N TYR A 100 -7.45 -2.41 4.63
CA TYR A 100 -8.48 -3.07 3.82
C TYR A 100 -9.16 -4.19 4.59
N GLU A 101 -8.41 -5.08 5.24
CA GLU A 101 -8.98 -6.16 6.05
C GLU A 101 -9.88 -5.62 7.17
N SER A 102 -9.43 -4.60 7.88
CA SER A 102 -10.21 -3.94 8.94
C SER A 102 -11.51 -3.33 8.42
N ILE A 103 -11.51 -2.76 7.22
CA ILE A 103 -12.73 -2.25 6.57
C ILE A 103 -13.67 -3.39 6.15
N LEU A 104 -13.12 -4.51 5.66
CA LEU A 104 -13.93 -5.69 5.31
C LEU A 104 -14.59 -6.29 6.55
N ASP A 105 -13.86 -6.40 7.65
CA ASP A 105 -14.38 -6.92 8.91
C ASP A 105 -15.46 -5.99 9.50
N ASP A 106 -15.23 -4.67 9.48
CA ASP A 106 -16.28 -3.69 9.86
C ASP A 106 -17.52 -3.84 8.98
N LYS A 107 -17.38 -4.06 7.67
CA LYS A 107 -18.51 -4.28 6.77
C LYS A 107 -19.26 -5.57 7.05
N ARG A 108 -18.56 -6.68 7.30
CA ARG A 108 -19.18 -7.95 7.73
C ARG A 108 -19.99 -7.77 9.02
N ALA A 109 -19.48 -6.95 9.93
CA ALA A 109 -20.15 -6.61 11.19
C ALA A 109 -21.24 -5.52 11.05
N GLY A 110 -21.65 -5.13 9.83
CA GLY A 110 -22.68 -4.09 9.66
C GLY A 110 -22.27 -2.69 10.18
N GLY A 111 -20.97 -2.43 10.25
CA GLY A 111 -20.37 -1.19 10.75
C GLY A 111 -20.22 -1.12 12.27
N ASP A 112 -20.46 -2.22 13.00
CA ASP A 112 -20.47 -2.19 14.47
C ASP A 112 -19.08 -1.94 15.07
N HIS A 113 -18.01 -2.42 14.44
CA HIS A 113 -16.65 -2.23 14.96
C HIS A 113 -16.25 -0.74 14.99
N PHE A 114 -16.50 0.00 13.92
CA PHE A 114 -16.17 1.43 13.87
C PHE A 114 -17.18 2.34 14.58
N LYS A 115 -18.38 1.86 14.94
CA LYS A 115 -19.31 2.61 15.82
C LYS A 115 -18.75 2.76 17.23
N HIS A 116 -18.08 1.72 17.74
CA HIS A 116 -17.53 1.71 19.10
C HIS A 116 -16.17 2.43 19.20
N ASP A 117 -15.44 2.58 18.09
CA ASP A 117 -14.26 3.44 17.99
C ASP A 117 -14.24 4.20 16.65
N ALA A 118 -14.90 5.36 16.65
CA ALA A 118 -15.00 6.22 15.47
C ALA A 118 -13.65 6.81 15.03
N ASN A 119 -12.70 6.96 15.96
CA ASN A 119 -11.37 7.49 15.64
C ASN A 119 -10.54 6.43 14.92
N PHE A 120 -10.57 5.19 15.39
CA PHE A 120 -9.98 4.05 14.69
C PHE A 120 -10.57 3.93 13.28
N GLY A 121 -11.90 3.95 13.14
CA GLY A 121 -12.54 3.87 11.82
C GLY A 121 -12.19 5.04 10.87
N LYS A 122 -11.88 6.24 11.38
CA LYS A 122 -11.38 7.36 10.56
C LYS A 122 -9.94 7.13 10.12
N LEU A 123 -9.09 6.67 11.04
CA LEU A 123 -7.68 6.35 10.77
C LEU A 123 -7.57 5.22 9.73
N THR A 124 -8.29 4.11 9.92
CA THR A 124 -8.27 2.99 8.99
C THR A 124 -8.69 3.42 7.59
N ARG A 125 -9.76 4.24 7.47
CA ARG A 125 -10.19 4.75 6.16
C ARG A 125 -9.16 5.68 5.53
N SER A 126 -8.47 6.51 6.30
CA SER A 126 -7.42 7.39 5.75
C SER A 126 -6.17 6.60 5.33
N GLN A 127 -5.86 5.50 6.01
CA GLN A 127 -4.79 4.58 5.63
C GLN A 127 -5.15 3.81 4.35
N ALA A 128 -6.36 3.26 4.26
CA ALA A 128 -6.86 2.56 3.07
C ALA A 128 -7.06 3.46 1.85
N PHE A 129 -7.52 4.70 2.06
CA PHE A 129 -7.83 5.66 1.00
C PHE A 129 -7.12 7.01 1.22
N GLY A 130 -6.19 7.34 0.33
CA GLY A 130 -5.38 8.55 0.45
C GLY A 130 -4.65 8.88 -0.84
N SER A 131 -4.32 10.16 -1.01
CA SER A 131 -3.41 10.64 -2.05
C SER A 131 -2.01 10.82 -1.46
N LEU A 132 -0.96 10.69 -2.27
CA LEU A 132 0.39 11.06 -1.85
C LEU A 132 0.55 12.57 -1.60
N ASP A 133 -0.27 13.39 -2.25
CA ASP A 133 -0.24 14.85 -2.09
C ASP A 133 -0.91 15.32 -0.78
N ASP A 134 -1.57 14.41 -0.08
CA ASP A 134 -2.26 14.69 1.18
C ASP A 134 -1.25 14.74 2.34
N LYS A 135 -0.81 15.96 2.68
CA LYS A 135 0.18 16.21 3.74
C LYS A 135 -0.34 15.96 5.14
N ASP A 136 -1.66 15.89 5.33
CA ASP A 136 -2.28 15.61 6.62
C ASP A 136 -2.47 14.09 6.82
N ASN A 137 -2.32 13.30 5.75
CA ASN A 137 -2.35 11.84 5.80
C ASN A 137 -1.00 11.28 6.22
N GLN A 138 -0.88 10.87 7.48
CA GLN A 138 0.36 10.35 8.06
C GLN A 138 0.97 9.20 7.25
N LEU A 139 0.15 8.27 6.72
CA LEU A 139 0.66 7.15 5.93
C LEU A 139 1.20 7.61 4.56
N SER A 140 0.55 8.58 3.92
CA SER A 140 1.06 9.16 2.66
C SER A 140 2.40 9.85 2.86
N VAL A 141 2.55 10.62 3.94
CA VAL A 141 3.82 11.24 4.34
C VAL A 141 4.89 10.19 4.59
N GLU A 142 4.55 9.12 5.30
CA GLU A 142 5.47 8.03 5.62
C GLU A 142 5.93 7.26 4.37
N ILE A 143 5.04 7.03 3.41
CA ILE A 143 5.37 6.43 2.11
C ILE A 143 6.40 7.30 1.38
N LEU A 144 6.15 8.60 1.27
CA LEU A 144 7.08 9.51 0.59
C LEU A 144 8.43 9.58 1.30
N ASN A 145 8.43 9.68 2.62
CA ASN A 145 9.66 9.70 3.42
C ASN A 145 10.47 8.41 3.25
N SER A 146 9.81 7.25 3.21
CA SER A 146 10.48 5.96 3.01
C SER A 146 11.09 5.86 1.61
N VAL A 147 10.39 6.34 0.58
CA VAL A 147 10.91 6.40 -0.79
C VAL A 147 12.14 7.30 -0.85
N SER A 148 12.08 8.52 -0.31
CA SER A 148 13.22 9.45 -0.30
C SER A 148 14.41 8.93 0.50
N ALA A 149 14.17 8.24 1.62
CA ALA A 149 15.23 7.61 2.39
C ALA A 149 15.94 6.50 1.60
N LEU A 150 15.18 5.66 0.88
CA LEU A 150 15.74 4.65 -0.02
C LEU A 150 16.53 5.29 -1.17
N GLU A 151 16.04 6.37 -1.77
CA GLU A 151 16.76 7.11 -2.82
C GLU A 151 18.15 7.58 -2.34
N GLU A 152 18.21 8.21 -1.16
CA GLU A 152 19.47 8.70 -0.61
C GLU A 152 20.44 7.56 -0.28
N LYS A 153 19.94 6.40 0.19
CA LYS A 153 20.75 5.20 0.39
C LYS A 153 21.29 4.62 -0.92
N LEU A 154 20.51 4.69 -2.00
CA LEU A 154 20.86 4.11 -3.30
C LEU A 154 21.79 5.00 -4.13
N LYS A 155 21.74 6.32 -3.90
CA LYS A 155 22.49 7.33 -4.67
C LYS A 155 23.99 7.03 -4.83
N PRO A 156 24.75 6.61 -3.80
CA PRO A 156 26.17 6.27 -3.96
C PRO A 156 26.41 5.08 -4.90
N HIS A 157 25.43 4.18 -5.02
CA HIS A 157 25.50 2.96 -5.82
C HIS A 157 24.96 3.13 -7.25
N LEU A 158 24.27 4.24 -7.50
CA LEU A 158 23.75 4.67 -8.80
C LEU A 158 24.72 5.58 -9.57
N ALA A 159 25.66 6.24 -8.89
CA ALA A 159 26.69 7.01 -9.57
C ALA A 159 27.59 6.09 -10.40
N ARG A 160 27.66 6.33 -11.71
CA ARG A 160 28.62 5.64 -12.59
C ARG A 160 30.02 6.12 -12.19
N LYS A 161 30.87 5.24 -11.65
CA LYS A 161 32.30 5.54 -11.51
C LYS A 161 32.81 5.91 -12.91
N ARG A 162 33.27 7.15 -13.08
CA ARG A 162 34.04 7.55 -14.26
C ARG A 162 35.42 6.91 -14.20
#